data_AF-A0A176S6S2-F1
#
_entry.id   AF-A0A176S6S2-F1
#
_cell.length_a   1.000
_cell.length_b   1.000
_cell.length_c   1.000
_cell.angle_alpha   90.00
_cell.angle_beta   90.00
_cell.angle_gamma   90.00
#
_symmetry.space_group_name_H-M   'P 1'
#
loop_
_entity.id
_entity.type
_entity.pdbx_description
1 polymer ?
#
loop_
_entity_poly.entity_id
_entity_poly.type
_entity_poly.pdbx_seq_one_letter_code
_entity_poly.pdbx_strand_id
1 'polypeptide(L)'
;MNQYPLWKYLLIGAVIFVCALYALPNLFGEDPAVQISPAYARDMKIDQAVQDTAEAELKKANISFIRVDRTPKQLLFRFKDTDTQLKASTLLKEALPKYVVAQNLASTTPDWLRALGGQAMYLGLDLRGGVHFLMQVDMETAIRQDEETYIGEMRTLFRENKLRYKGINRVVAGGGGILVTLADIEKRDQAKKLIEKEYDDLVITEINEGDEYRLHLAFTEKALTENRQKALEQNITTLRNRVNELGVSEPVIQRQGDERIVVQLPGVQDTARAKEILGATATLEFRLVAEDDDQLGARSYKRRDGSPVMLKRRVIATGDQIVDAAATIDQRSGRPATVVRLDNKGAKRMLMITRKNVGKPMAVVFMEYHIKTKEVDGKAVTTRSKSEEVINVATIQEEFGKNFQVTGLTSSEANNLALLLRAGALKAPMEIIEERTIGPSLGQENINLGLLSIMLAFVAVMLFMSM
;
A
#
# COMPACT_ATOMS: atom_id res chain seq x y z
N MET A 1 -43.99 -43.46 -19.83
CA MET A 1 -45.25 -42.73 -19.57
C MET A 1 -44.88 -41.39 -18.95
N ASN A 2 -45.07 -40.27 -19.65
CA ASN A 2 -44.78 -38.94 -19.10
C ASN A 2 -45.84 -38.56 -18.07
N GLN A 3 -45.44 -38.37 -16.81
CA GLN A 3 -46.36 -38.06 -15.71
C GLN A 3 -46.70 -36.57 -15.61
N TYR A 4 -45.91 -35.70 -16.27
CA TYR A 4 -46.11 -34.26 -16.24
C TYR A 4 -46.60 -33.70 -17.60
N PRO A 5 -47.30 -32.55 -17.58
CA PRO A 5 -47.61 -31.81 -18.79
C PRO A 5 -46.36 -31.36 -19.56
N LEU A 6 -46.44 -31.29 -20.89
CA LEU A 6 -45.33 -30.92 -21.79
C LEU A 6 -44.60 -29.62 -21.36
N TRP A 7 -45.35 -28.62 -20.92
CA TRP A 7 -44.79 -27.33 -20.51
C TRP A 7 -43.83 -27.44 -19.32
N LYS A 8 -44.03 -28.41 -18.41
CA LYS A 8 -43.11 -28.64 -17.28
C LYS A 8 -41.78 -29.21 -17.76
N TYR A 9 -41.80 -30.13 -18.72
CA TYR A 9 -40.58 -30.65 -19.35
C TYR A 9 -39.85 -29.56 -20.15
N LEU A 10 -40.59 -28.71 -20.87
CA LEU A 10 -40.01 -27.54 -21.56
C LEU A 10 -39.39 -26.55 -20.57
N LEU A 11 -40.03 -26.31 -19.41
CA LEU A 11 -39.49 -25.47 -18.35
C LEU A 11 -38.20 -26.05 -17.78
N ILE A 12 -38.16 -27.37 -17.49
CA ILE A 12 -36.94 -28.05 -17.02
C ILE A 12 -35.81 -27.91 -18.05
N GLY A 13 -36.11 -28.16 -19.32
CA GLY A 13 -35.14 -27.99 -20.41
C GLY A 13 -34.62 -26.56 -20.51
N ALA A 14 -35.50 -25.56 -20.38
CA ALA A 14 -35.11 -24.15 -20.38
C ALA A 14 -34.22 -23.79 -19.18
N VAL A 15 -34.54 -24.27 -17.97
CA VAL A 15 -33.71 -24.06 -16.77
C VAL A 15 -32.33 -24.69 -16.94
N ILE A 16 -32.26 -25.94 -17.42
CA ILE A 16 -30.98 -26.63 -17.69
C ILE A 16 -30.16 -25.85 -18.73
N PHE A 17 -30.80 -25.39 -19.80
CA PHE A 17 -30.14 -24.59 -20.84
C PHE A 17 -29.56 -23.30 -20.27
N VAL A 18 -30.31 -22.57 -19.44
CA VAL A 18 -29.81 -21.34 -18.78
C VAL A 18 -28.65 -21.66 -17.84
N CYS A 19 -28.76 -22.71 -17.02
CA CYS A 19 -27.66 -23.13 -16.15
C CYS A 19 -26.40 -23.50 -16.95
N ALA A 20 -26.55 -24.24 -18.05
CA ALA A 20 -25.45 -24.58 -18.94
C ALA A 20 -24.84 -23.33 -19.57
N LEU A 21 -25.67 -22.39 -20.05
CA LEU A 21 -25.24 -21.14 -20.65
C LEU A 21 -24.37 -20.32 -19.67
N TYR A 22 -24.77 -20.21 -18.41
CA TYR A 22 -23.98 -19.50 -17.37
C TYR A 22 -22.78 -20.29 -16.84
N ALA A 23 -22.74 -21.61 -17.06
CA ALA A 23 -21.59 -22.46 -16.73
C ALA A 23 -20.52 -22.50 -17.84
N LEU A 24 -20.90 -22.25 -19.10
CA LEU A 24 -20.00 -22.22 -20.26
C LEU A 24 -18.73 -21.36 -20.08
N PRO A 25 -18.75 -20.18 -19.42
CA PRO A 25 -17.54 -19.37 -19.23
C PRO A 25 -16.37 -20.15 -18.60
N ASN A 26 -16.65 -21.13 -17.74
CA ASN A 26 -15.63 -21.93 -17.04
C ASN A 26 -14.90 -22.93 -17.95
N LEU A 27 -15.44 -23.23 -19.13
CA LEU A 27 -14.77 -24.08 -20.12
C LEU A 27 -13.73 -23.30 -20.94
N PHE A 28 -13.79 -21.98 -20.87
CA PHE A 28 -12.82 -21.10 -21.52
C PHE A 28 -11.67 -20.82 -20.55
N GLY A 29 -10.45 -21.18 -20.93
CA GLY A 29 -9.24 -20.96 -20.13
C GLY A 29 -8.81 -19.49 -20.05
N GLU A 30 -7.61 -19.26 -19.54
CA GLU A 30 -7.00 -17.92 -19.49
C GLU A 30 -5.75 -17.85 -20.38
N ASP A 31 -5.58 -16.76 -21.11
CA ASP A 31 -4.36 -16.46 -21.86
C ASP A 31 -3.38 -15.67 -20.97
N PRO A 32 -2.07 -15.97 -21.00
CA PRO A 32 -1.03 -15.07 -20.52
C PRO A 32 -1.20 -13.67 -21.13
N ALA A 33 -1.35 -12.64 -20.29
CA ALA A 33 -1.63 -11.29 -20.75
C ALA A 33 -0.79 -10.22 -20.04
N VAL A 34 -0.46 -9.14 -20.75
CA VAL A 34 0.10 -7.94 -20.12
C VAL A 34 -0.99 -6.88 -20.10
N GLN A 35 -1.36 -6.48 -18.88
CA GLN A 35 -2.30 -5.40 -18.63
C GLN A 35 -1.56 -4.07 -18.54
N ILE A 36 -2.12 -3.06 -19.20
CA ILE A 36 -1.71 -1.67 -19.13
C ILE A 36 -2.92 -0.90 -18.63
N SER A 37 -2.83 -0.31 -17.44
CA SER A 37 -3.89 0.53 -16.89
C SER A 37 -3.36 1.92 -16.49
N PRO A 38 -4.20 2.96 -16.48
CA PRO A 38 -3.80 4.28 -15.99
C PRO A 38 -3.34 4.20 -14.54
N ALA A 39 -2.24 4.89 -14.20
CA ALA A 39 -1.81 5.06 -12.83
C ALA A 39 -2.73 6.10 -12.13
N TYR A 40 -3.93 5.67 -11.73
CA TYR A 40 -4.93 6.35 -10.87
C TYR A 40 -5.38 7.80 -11.19
N ALA A 41 -4.79 8.51 -12.14
CA ALA A 41 -5.24 9.83 -12.55
C ALA A 41 -6.61 9.74 -13.24
N ARG A 42 -7.64 10.38 -12.65
CA ARG A 42 -9.02 10.43 -13.19
C ARG A 42 -9.12 10.90 -14.65
N ASP A 43 -8.08 11.56 -15.16
CA ASP A 43 -8.05 12.16 -16.50
C ASP A 43 -7.12 11.41 -17.49
N MET A 44 -6.38 10.39 -17.05
CA MET A 44 -5.57 9.57 -17.97
C MET A 44 -6.43 8.50 -18.64
N LYS A 45 -6.53 8.57 -19.96
CA LYS A 45 -7.27 7.60 -20.77
C LYS A 45 -6.31 6.60 -21.41
N ILE A 46 -6.80 5.38 -21.58
CA ILE A 46 -6.22 4.39 -22.49
C ILE A 46 -6.74 4.77 -23.88
N ASP A 47 -5.94 5.48 -24.65
CA ASP A 47 -6.27 5.90 -26.02
C ASP A 47 -5.54 5.05 -27.06
N GLN A 48 -5.83 5.31 -28.34
CA GLN A 48 -5.19 4.59 -29.45
C GLN A 48 -3.67 4.84 -29.46
N ALA A 49 -3.20 6.03 -29.06
CA ALA A 49 -1.78 6.36 -29.06
C ALA A 49 -0.96 5.46 -28.11
N VAL A 50 -1.52 5.14 -26.93
CA VAL A 50 -0.89 4.19 -26.00
C VAL A 50 -0.79 2.80 -26.61
N GLN A 51 -1.84 2.33 -27.27
CA GLN A 51 -1.85 1.04 -27.97
C GLN A 51 -0.78 1.01 -29.06
N ASP A 52 -0.74 2.04 -29.91
CA ASP A 52 0.19 2.11 -31.04
C ASP A 52 1.65 2.14 -30.55
N THR A 53 1.92 2.86 -29.45
CA THR A 53 3.25 2.89 -28.81
C THR A 53 3.64 1.51 -28.29
N ALA A 54 2.73 0.83 -27.56
CA ALA A 54 2.97 -0.50 -27.05
C ALA A 54 3.21 -1.53 -28.18
N GLU A 55 2.40 -1.47 -29.24
CA GLU A 55 2.54 -2.34 -30.41
C GLU A 55 3.87 -2.10 -31.13
N ALA A 56 4.30 -0.83 -31.27
CA ALA A 56 5.55 -0.49 -31.91
C ALA A 56 6.76 -1.05 -31.15
N GLU A 57 6.78 -0.93 -29.82
CA GLU A 57 7.85 -1.47 -28.99
C GLU A 57 7.89 -3.01 -29.01
N LEU A 58 6.72 -3.67 -28.91
CA LEU A 58 6.64 -5.13 -29.03
C LEU A 58 7.14 -5.63 -30.40
N LYS A 59 6.75 -4.95 -31.50
CA LYS A 59 7.22 -5.27 -32.86
C LYS A 59 8.72 -5.05 -33.01
N LYS A 60 9.26 -3.96 -32.47
CA LYS A 60 10.70 -3.65 -32.48
C LYS A 60 11.53 -4.70 -31.75
N ALA A 61 10.99 -5.26 -30.66
CA ALA A 61 11.60 -6.35 -29.91
C ALA A 61 11.29 -7.76 -30.48
N ASN A 62 10.57 -7.84 -31.61
CA ASN A 62 10.15 -9.08 -32.26
C ASN A 62 9.30 -10.01 -31.34
N ILE A 63 8.45 -9.42 -30.51
CA ILE A 63 7.54 -10.12 -29.61
C ILE A 63 6.15 -10.19 -30.23
N SER A 64 5.67 -11.40 -30.54
CA SER A 64 4.34 -11.63 -31.09
C SER A 64 3.26 -11.69 -30.00
N PHE A 65 2.13 -11.05 -30.23
CA PHE A 65 0.91 -11.16 -29.40
C PHE A 65 -0.26 -11.71 -30.23
N ILE A 66 -1.21 -12.39 -29.57
CA ILE A 66 -2.36 -13.04 -30.20
C ILE A 66 -3.41 -11.99 -30.57
N ARG A 67 -3.78 -11.15 -29.61
CA ARG A 67 -4.82 -10.13 -29.73
C ARG A 67 -4.61 -9.04 -28.68
N VAL A 68 -5.15 -7.87 -28.96
CA VAL A 68 -5.26 -6.75 -28.03
C VAL A 68 -6.72 -6.52 -27.70
N ASP A 69 -7.07 -6.52 -26.41
CA ASP A 69 -8.38 -6.10 -25.94
C ASP A 69 -8.28 -4.72 -25.29
N ARG A 70 -8.99 -3.75 -25.86
CA ARG A 70 -9.08 -2.40 -25.31
C ARG A 70 -10.41 -2.20 -24.59
N THR A 71 -10.32 -1.70 -23.37
CA THR A 71 -11.46 -1.17 -22.61
C THR A 71 -11.16 0.27 -22.17
N PRO A 72 -12.15 1.05 -21.72
CA PRO A 72 -11.92 2.40 -21.20
C PRO A 72 -10.96 2.45 -20.01
N LYS A 73 -10.80 1.33 -19.27
CA LYS A 73 -10.01 1.25 -18.04
C LYS A 73 -8.62 0.63 -18.23
N GLN A 74 -8.43 -0.16 -19.27
CA GLN A 74 -7.20 -0.92 -19.49
C GLN A 74 -7.03 -1.40 -20.92
N LEU A 75 -5.78 -1.65 -21.30
CA LEU A 75 -5.38 -2.37 -22.50
C LEU A 75 -4.79 -3.73 -22.09
N LEU A 76 -5.17 -4.80 -22.80
CA LEU A 76 -4.72 -6.16 -22.52
C LEU A 76 -4.09 -6.76 -23.77
N PHE A 77 -2.77 -6.97 -23.74
CA PHE A 77 -2.05 -7.72 -24.77
C PHE A 77 -2.01 -9.20 -24.38
N ARG A 78 -2.53 -10.09 -25.22
CA ARG A 78 -2.53 -11.54 -24.97
C ARG A 78 -1.36 -12.22 -25.68
N PHE A 79 -0.73 -13.18 -25.01
CA PHE A 79 0.45 -13.90 -25.48
C PHE A 79 0.19 -15.40 -25.45
N LYS A 80 1.01 -16.14 -26.21
CA LYS A 80 0.90 -17.61 -26.33
C LYS A 80 1.37 -18.33 -25.07
N ASP A 81 2.34 -17.75 -24.36
CA ASP A 81 3.02 -18.36 -23.24
C ASP A 81 3.52 -17.29 -22.25
N THR A 82 3.81 -17.74 -21.03
CA THR A 82 4.28 -16.90 -19.91
C THR A 82 5.67 -16.33 -20.12
N ASP A 83 6.55 -17.00 -20.89
CA ASP A 83 7.90 -16.50 -21.15
C ASP A 83 7.86 -15.26 -22.05
N THR A 84 7.02 -15.31 -23.08
CA THR A 84 6.75 -14.20 -24.00
C THR A 84 6.06 -13.05 -23.26
N GLN A 85 5.11 -13.37 -22.38
CA GLN A 85 4.44 -12.40 -21.50
C GLN A 85 5.44 -11.69 -20.58
N LEU A 86 6.37 -12.42 -19.95
CA LEU A 86 7.37 -11.85 -19.05
C LEU A 86 8.25 -10.84 -19.79
N LYS A 87 8.80 -11.22 -20.95
CA LYS A 87 9.60 -10.34 -21.81
C LYS A 87 8.82 -9.10 -22.24
N ALA A 88 7.57 -9.28 -22.66
CA ALA A 88 6.69 -8.19 -23.03
C ALA A 88 6.43 -7.24 -21.85
N SER A 89 6.18 -7.78 -20.66
CA SER A 89 5.87 -6.98 -19.47
C SER A 89 7.04 -6.07 -19.08
N THR A 90 8.27 -6.60 -19.12
CA THR A 90 9.49 -5.84 -18.81
C THR A 90 9.69 -4.70 -19.81
N LEU A 91 9.58 -5.00 -21.11
CA LEU A 91 9.73 -4.03 -22.18
C LEU A 91 8.68 -2.93 -22.11
N LEU A 92 7.40 -3.30 -21.98
CA LEU A 92 6.29 -2.35 -21.94
C LEU A 92 6.35 -1.46 -20.69
N LYS A 93 6.83 -1.99 -19.57
CA LYS A 93 7.02 -1.21 -18.34
C LYS A 93 8.07 -0.11 -18.51
N GLU A 94 9.12 -0.37 -19.27
CA GLU A 94 10.15 0.61 -19.59
C GLU A 94 9.63 1.65 -20.61
N ALA A 95 8.89 1.20 -21.61
CA ALA A 95 8.32 2.07 -22.64
C ALA A 95 7.17 2.97 -22.14
N LEU A 96 6.40 2.51 -21.15
CA LEU A 96 5.20 3.17 -20.65
C LEU A 96 5.27 3.47 -19.14
N PRO A 97 6.24 4.30 -18.70
CA PRO A 97 6.48 4.55 -17.27
C PRO A 97 5.32 5.26 -16.55
N LYS A 98 4.41 5.90 -17.31
CA LYS A 98 3.23 6.59 -16.78
C LYS A 98 2.04 5.66 -16.52
N TYR A 99 2.13 4.40 -16.97
CA TYR A 99 1.06 3.42 -16.85
C TYR A 99 1.49 2.28 -15.92
N VAL A 100 0.52 1.67 -15.25
CA VAL A 100 0.76 0.45 -14.51
C VAL A 100 0.77 -0.70 -15.51
N VAL A 101 1.96 -1.27 -15.74
CA VAL A 101 2.16 -2.44 -16.59
C VAL A 101 2.36 -3.66 -15.71
N ALA A 102 1.46 -4.63 -15.84
CA ALA A 102 1.43 -5.81 -14.99
C ALA A 102 1.14 -7.09 -15.79
N GLN A 103 1.69 -8.20 -15.31
CA GLN A 103 1.33 -9.52 -15.80
C GLN A 103 -0.06 -9.89 -15.26
N ASN A 104 -0.92 -10.39 -16.13
CA ASN A 104 -2.27 -10.83 -15.84
C ASN A 104 -2.57 -12.11 -16.63
N LEU A 105 -3.65 -12.80 -16.29
CA LEU A 105 -4.21 -13.87 -17.09
C LEU A 105 -5.62 -13.44 -17.53
N ALA A 106 -5.83 -13.33 -18.84
CA ALA A 106 -7.07 -12.81 -19.41
C ALA A 106 -7.99 -13.96 -19.81
N SER A 107 -9.24 -13.95 -19.33
CA SER A 107 -10.22 -14.97 -19.71
C SER A 107 -10.44 -14.99 -21.23
N THR A 108 -10.48 -16.20 -21.79
CA THR A 108 -10.81 -16.46 -23.20
C THR A 108 -12.32 -16.52 -23.47
N THR A 109 -13.14 -16.22 -22.47
CA THR A 109 -14.61 -16.20 -22.59
C THR A 109 -15.05 -15.26 -23.73
N PRO A 110 -15.88 -15.73 -24.69
CA PRO A 110 -16.34 -14.90 -25.81
C PRO A 110 -17.10 -13.64 -25.37
N ASP A 111 -16.97 -12.57 -26.16
CA ASP A 111 -17.59 -11.26 -25.84
C ASP A 111 -19.12 -11.34 -25.73
N TRP A 112 -19.78 -12.17 -26.56
CA TRP A 112 -21.23 -12.36 -26.50
C TRP A 112 -21.70 -13.01 -25.19
N LEU A 113 -20.89 -13.90 -24.63
CA LEU A 113 -21.20 -14.59 -23.38
C LEU A 113 -20.97 -13.67 -22.17
N ARG A 114 -19.89 -12.86 -22.24
CA ARG A 114 -19.63 -11.79 -21.27
C ARG A 114 -20.73 -10.71 -21.30
N ALA A 115 -21.26 -10.36 -22.47
CA ALA A 115 -22.34 -9.39 -22.62
C ALA A 115 -23.65 -9.85 -21.96
N LEU A 116 -23.86 -11.18 -21.86
CA LEU A 116 -24.98 -11.78 -21.12
C LEU A 116 -24.71 -11.91 -19.61
N GLY A 117 -23.58 -11.39 -19.11
CA GLY A 117 -23.18 -11.52 -17.70
C GLY A 117 -22.46 -12.83 -17.37
N GLY A 118 -22.14 -13.66 -18.36
CA GLY A 118 -21.36 -14.88 -18.17
C GLY A 118 -19.90 -14.55 -17.84
N GLN A 119 -19.48 -14.82 -16.62
CA GLN A 119 -18.11 -14.65 -16.14
C GLN A 119 -17.57 -16.00 -15.65
N ALA A 120 -16.30 -16.27 -15.94
CA ALA A 120 -15.62 -17.43 -15.39
C ALA A 120 -15.51 -17.30 -13.86
N MET A 121 -15.55 -18.44 -13.17
CA MET A 121 -15.38 -18.53 -11.74
C MET A 121 -13.97 -18.09 -11.35
N TYR A 122 -13.87 -17.34 -10.24
CA TYR A 122 -12.58 -16.97 -9.69
C TYR A 122 -11.86 -18.18 -9.11
N LEU A 123 -10.63 -18.41 -9.57
CA LEU A 123 -9.76 -19.45 -9.05
C LEU A 123 -8.92 -18.90 -7.90
N GLY A 124 -9.01 -19.56 -6.74
CA GLY A 124 -8.16 -19.25 -5.59
C GLY A 124 -6.70 -19.59 -5.85
N LEU A 125 -5.85 -19.24 -4.86
CA LEU A 125 -4.41 -19.47 -4.91
C LEU A 125 -4.03 -20.94 -5.21
N ASP A 126 -4.78 -21.90 -4.67
CA ASP A 126 -4.50 -23.33 -4.85
C ASP A 126 -4.73 -23.84 -6.28
N LEU A 127 -5.53 -23.11 -7.07
CA LEU A 127 -5.90 -23.47 -8.44
C LEU A 127 -5.19 -22.59 -9.48
N ARG A 128 -4.98 -21.30 -9.17
CA ARG A 128 -4.33 -20.33 -10.06
C ARG A 128 -2.81 -20.21 -9.85
N GLY A 129 -2.31 -20.72 -8.72
CA GLY A 129 -0.97 -20.42 -8.24
C GLY A 129 -0.83 -18.96 -7.78
N GLY A 130 0.34 -18.63 -7.22
CA GLY A 130 0.64 -17.31 -6.68
C GLY A 130 1.42 -17.37 -5.36
N VAL A 131 1.24 -16.35 -4.53
CA VAL A 131 1.90 -16.25 -3.22
C VAL A 131 0.92 -16.04 -2.08
N HIS A 132 1.24 -16.64 -0.93
CA HIS A 132 0.61 -16.43 0.36
C HIS A 132 1.65 -15.91 1.36
N PHE A 133 1.36 -14.77 1.98
CA PHE A 133 2.16 -14.19 3.04
C PHE A 133 1.33 -14.06 4.32
N LEU A 134 1.91 -14.48 5.44
CA LEU A 134 1.45 -14.10 6.76
C LEU A 134 2.39 -13.03 7.30
N MET A 135 1.85 -11.83 7.52
CA MET A 135 2.61 -10.66 7.97
C MET A 135 2.25 -10.32 9.41
N GLN A 136 3.23 -10.03 10.26
CA GLN A 136 3.02 -9.54 11.62
C GLN A 136 3.36 -8.05 11.72
N VAL A 137 2.47 -7.26 12.29
CA VAL A 137 2.64 -5.81 12.48
C VAL A 137 3.30 -5.52 13.82
N ASP A 138 4.30 -4.62 13.84
CA ASP A 138 4.98 -4.16 15.06
C ASP A 138 4.11 -3.15 15.83
N MET A 139 3.21 -3.68 16.67
CA MET A 139 2.28 -2.87 17.48
C MET A 139 2.99 -1.94 18.46
N GLU A 140 4.16 -2.33 18.94
CA GLU A 140 4.94 -1.49 19.84
C GLU A 140 5.38 -0.21 19.10
N THR A 141 5.86 -0.35 17.85
CA THR A 141 6.22 0.82 17.04
C THR A 141 5.00 1.67 16.68
N ALA A 142 3.81 1.08 16.47
CA ALA A 142 2.57 1.82 16.25
C ALA A 142 2.23 2.72 17.46
N ILE A 143 2.22 2.13 18.66
CA ILE A 143 1.94 2.84 19.91
C ILE A 143 2.98 3.94 20.14
N ARG A 144 4.27 3.67 19.87
CA ARG A 144 5.34 4.67 19.96
C ARG A 144 5.09 5.88 19.06
N GLN A 145 4.58 5.68 17.85
CA GLN A 145 4.24 6.80 16.96
C GLN A 145 3.02 7.60 17.43
N ASP A 146 2.04 6.94 18.04
CA ASP A 146 0.90 7.60 18.66
C ASP A 146 1.33 8.45 19.87
N GLU A 147 2.21 7.92 20.72
CA GLU A 147 2.81 8.68 21.84
C GLU A 147 3.51 9.95 21.34
N GLU A 148 4.34 9.85 20.28
CA GLU A 148 5.01 11.02 19.68
C GLU A 148 4.02 12.04 19.10
N THR A 149 2.92 11.56 18.52
CA THR A 149 1.85 12.43 18.00
C THR A 149 1.19 13.19 19.16
N TYR A 150 0.82 12.48 20.23
CA TYR A 150 0.21 13.06 21.43
C TYR A 150 1.16 14.04 22.12
N ILE A 151 2.45 13.74 22.19
CA ILE A 151 3.47 14.69 22.69
C ILE A 151 3.41 16.00 21.88
N GLY A 152 3.33 15.93 20.55
CA GLY A 152 3.21 17.11 19.69
C GLY A 152 1.91 17.92 19.92
N GLU A 153 0.80 17.22 20.11
CA GLU A 153 -0.50 17.82 20.40
C GLU A 153 -0.53 18.46 21.79
N MET A 154 -0.01 17.80 22.82
CA MET A 154 0.12 18.36 24.17
C MET A 154 0.97 19.63 24.19
N ARG A 155 2.09 19.66 23.45
CA ARG A 155 2.89 20.89 23.28
C ARG A 155 2.11 22.03 22.62
N THR A 156 1.10 21.70 21.81
CA THR A 156 0.23 22.69 21.17
C THR A 156 -0.85 23.14 22.15
N LEU A 157 -1.54 22.20 22.79
CA LEU A 157 -2.56 22.44 23.81
C LEU A 157 -2.04 23.33 24.95
N PHE A 158 -0.85 23.03 25.49
CA PHE A 158 -0.27 23.81 26.57
C PHE A 158 0.12 25.22 26.14
N ARG A 159 0.58 25.39 24.89
CA ARG A 159 0.93 26.71 24.35
C ARG A 159 -0.31 27.59 24.16
N GLU A 160 -1.39 27.02 23.64
CA GLU A 160 -2.68 27.71 23.46
C GLU A 160 -3.27 28.14 24.79
N ASN A 161 -3.13 27.30 25.83
CA ASN A 161 -3.58 27.58 27.19
C ASN A 161 -2.53 28.33 28.04
N LYS A 162 -1.41 28.78 27.44
CA LYS A 162 -0.31 29.51 28.10
C LYS A 162 0.28 28.78 29.32
N LEU A 163 0.19 27.46 29.36
CA LEU A 163 0.74 26.62 30.42
C LEU A 163 2.22 26.34 30.15
N ARG A 164 3.09 26.72 31.09
CA ARG A 164 4.53 26.45 31.02
C ARG A 164 4.84 25.05 31.54
N TYR A 165 5.68 24.32 30.81
CA TYR A 165 6.18 22.99 31.17
C TYR A 165 7.71 22.94 31.07
N LYS A 166 8.36 22.06 31.85
CA LYS A 166 9.81 21.80 31.78
C LYS A 166 10.15 20.84 30.63
N GLY A 167 9.34 19.79 30.44
CA GLY A 167 9.54 18.82 29.37
C GLY A 167 8.29 17.97 29.11
N ILE A 168 8.17 17.48 27.88
CA ILE A 168 7.20 16.46 27.50
C ILE A 168 7.98 15.45 26.67
N ASN A 169 8.18 14.26 27.23
CA ASN A 169 9.04 13.23 26.66
C ASN A 169 8.35 11.88 26.76
N ARG A 170 8.68 10.98 25.83
CA ARG A 170 8.27 9.58 25.92
C ARG A 170 9.03 8.87 27.04
N VAL A 171 8.35 7.98 27.75
CA VAL A 171 8.99 7.07 28.72
C VAL A 171 9.59 5.88 27.99
N VAL A 172 10.89 5.64 28.20
CA VAL A 172 11.63 4.56 27.53
C VAL A 172 11.60 3.24 28.32
N ALA A 173 11.34 3.28 29.63
CA ALA A 173 11.36 2.11 30.53
C ALA A 173 9.99 1.87 31.20
N GLY A 174 9.66 0.61 31.51
CA GLY A 174 8.54 0.29 32.43
C GLY A 174 7.12 0.43 31.86
N GLY A 175 6.88 0.03 30.61
CA GLY A 175 5.52 -0.06 30.04
C GLY A 175 5.12 1.07 29.08
N GLY A 176 6.01 2.05 28.83
CA GLY A 176 5.78 3.12 27.86
C GLY A 176 5.01 4.31 28.45
N GLY A 177 4.39 5.10 27.58
CA GLY A 177 3.64 6.29 27.93
C GLY A 177 4.42 7.59 27.77
N ILE A 178 3.78 8.69 28.20
CA ILE A 178 4.27 10.05 28.07
C ILE A 178 4.51 10.63 29.46
N LEU A 179 5.67 11.24 29.66
CA LEU A 179 6.04 11.94 30.88
C LEU A 179 6.01 13.44 30.63
N VAL A 180 5.13 14.13 31.37
CA VAL A 180 5.06 15.59 31.42
C VAL A 180 5.74 16.04 32.70
N THR A 181 6.76 16.89 32.60
CA THR A 181 7.46 17.48 33.75
C THR A 181 7.07 18.95 33.88
N LEU A 182 6.60 19.35 35.06
CA LEU A 182 6.09 20.68 35.37
C LEU A 182 6.98 21.38 36.41
N ALA A 183 6.77 22.70 36.53
CA ALA A 183 7.58 23.53 37.41
C ALA A 183 7.11 23.49 38.88
N ASP A 184 5.81 23.38 39.10
CA ASP A 184 5.17 23.43 40.41
C ASP A 184 3.88 22.58 40.42
N ILE A 185 3.35 22.35 41.62
CA ILE A 185 2.14 21.54 41.83
C ILE A 185 0.89 22.15 41.21
N GLU A 186 0.76 23.48 41.22
CA GLU A 186 -0.40 24.18 40.64
C GLU A 186 -0.46 23.98 39.12
N LYS A 187 0.68 24.11 38.43
CA LYS A 187 0.78 23.84 36.99
C LYS A 187 0.55 22.38 36.66
N ARG A 188 1.01 21.45 37.50
CA ARG A 188 0.72 20.01 37.35
C ARG A 188 -0.78 19.75 37.43
N ASP A 189 -1.48 20.33 38.40
CA ASP A 189 -2.92 20.15 38.56
C ASP A 189 -3.71 20.81 37.42
N GLN A 190 -3.25 21.96 36.94
CA GLN A 190 -3.80 22.61 35.75
C GLN A 190 -3.56 21.77 34.50
N ALA A 191 -2.36 21.20 34.32
CA ALA A 191 -2.02 20.31 33.22
C ALA A 191 -2.93 19.08 33.23
N LYS A 192 -3.09 18.44 34.39
CA LYS A 192 -3.94 17.27 34.59
C LYS A 192 -5.37 17.56 34.15
N LYS A 193 -5.99 18.63 34.66
CA LYS A 193 -7.36 19.03 34.29
C LYS A 193 -7.53 19.32 32.80
N LEU A 194 -6.52 19.91 32.16
CA LEU A 194 -6.54 20.16 30.71
C LEU A 194 -6.45 18.86 29.92
N ILE A 195 -5.58 17.94 30.32
CA ILE A 195 -5.42 16.65 29.66
C ILE A 195 -6.69 15.80 29.84
N GLU A 196 -7.21 15.66 31.06
CA GLU A 196 -8.44 14.89 31.34
C GLU A 196 -9.66 15.41 30.58
N LYS A 197 -9.69 16.71 30.26
CA LYS A 197 -10.77 17.31 29.49
C LYS A 197 -10.70 16.99 28.00
N GLU A 198 -9.49 16.93 27.44
CA GLU A 198 -9.28 16.78 26.00
C GLU A 198 -9.04 15.32 25.59
N TYR A 199 -8.50 14.49 26.48
CA TYR A 199 -8.07 13.12 26.24
C TYR A 199 -8.73 12.17 27.26
N ASP A 200 -9.79 11.48 26.84
CA ASP A 200 -10.50 10.47 27.64
C ASP A 200 -9.88 9.06 27.55
N ASP A 201 -8.89 8.91 26.68
CA ASP A 201 -8.23 7.66 26.34
C ASP A 201 -6.92 7.43 27.12
N LEU A 202 -6.54 8.37 28.00
CA LEU A 202 -5.34 8.35 28.82
C LEU A 202 -5.66 8.17 30.32
N VAL A 203 -4.87 7.32 30.98
CA VAL A 203 -4.77 7.23 32.43
C VAL A 203 -3.63 8.13 32.88
N ILE A 204 -3.92 9.02 33.83
CA ILE A 204 -2.94 9.97 34.37
C ILE A 204 -2.52 9.53 35.77
N THR A 205 -1.23 9.25 35.94
CA THR A 205 -0.61 8.97 37.23
C THR A 205 0.27 10.14 37.65
N GLU A 206 0.05 10.66 38.85
CA GLU A 206 0.89 11.70 39.43
C GLU A 206 2.15 11.10 40.04
N ILE A 207 3.31 11.65 39.69
CA ILE A 207 4.61 11.25 40.23
C ILE A 207 5.24 12.50 40.84
N ASN A 208 5.44 12.48 42.16
CA ASN A 208 6.11 13.54 42.90
C ASN A 208 7.40 12.95 43.49
N GLU A 209 8.54 13.21 42.85
CA GLU A 209 9.86 12.81 43.36
C GLU A 209 10.68 14.09 43.61
N GLY A 210 10.87 14.44 44.88
CA GLY A 210 11.58 15.67 45.29
C GLY A 210 10.90 16.94 44.76
N ASP A 211 11.68 17.81 44.10
CA ASP A 211 11.21 19.07 43.47
C ASP A 211 10.74 18.90 42.02
N GLU A 212 10.51 17.67 41.56
CA GLU A 212 9.98 17.39 40.22
C GLU A 212 8.52 16.93 40.27
N TYR A 213 7.64 17.80 39.78
CA TYR A 213 6.21 17.51 39.60
C TYR A 213 5.98 16.89 38.22
N ARG A 214 5.65 15.59 38.19
CA ARG A 214 5.49 14.83 36.94
C ARG A 214 4.10 14.23 36.81
N LEU A 215 3.63 14.14 35.56
CA LEU A 215 2.46 13.36 35.16
C LEU A 215 2.92 12.27 34.21
N HIS A 216 2.65 11.01 34.56
CA HIS A 216 2.80 9.88 33.66
C HIS A 216 1.45 9.57 33.03
N LEU A 217 1.42 9.58 31.70
CA LEU A 217 0.24 9.38 30.89
C LEU A 217 0.40 8.05 30.16
N ALA A 218 -0.50 7.11 30.40
CA ALA A 218 -0.54 5.82 29.72
C ALA A 218 -1.87 5.65 29.01
N PHE A 219 -1.90 4.98 27.87
CA PHE A 219 -3.16 4.66 27.20
C PHE A 219 -3.98 3.68 28.05
N THR A 220 -5.30 3.87 28.09
CA THR A 220 -6.22 2.89 28.65
C THR A 220 -6.16 1.58 27.85
N GLU A 221 -6.54 0.44 28.45
CA GLU A 221 -6.61 -0.86 27.74
C GLU A 221 -7.55 -0.81 26.52
N LYS A 222 -8.65 -0.07 26.65
CA LYS A 222 -9.59 0.19 25.55
C LYS A 222 -8.88 0.94 24.41
N ALA A 223 -8.19 2.04 24.73
CA ALA A 223 -7.46 2.83 23.74
C ALA A 223 -6.32 2.02 23.08
N LEU A 224 -5.59 1.20 23.83
CA LEU A 224 -4.57 0.30 23.27
C LEU A 224 -5.17 -0.66 22.26
N THR A 225 -6.33 -1.26 22.56
CA THR A 225 -7.01 -2.19 21.66
C THR A 225 -7.51 -1.47 20.40
N GLU A 226 -8.14 -0.30 20.55
CA GLU A 226 -8.57 0.52 19.41
C GLU A 226 -7.39 0.98 18.55
N ASN A 227 -6.27 1.37 19.17
CA ASN A 227 -5.07 1.79 18.44
C ASN A 227 -4.44 0.62 17.67
N ARG A 228 -4.39 -0.58 18.26
CA ARG A 228 -3.97 -1.80 17.53
C ARG A 228 -4.89 -2.07 16.33
N GLN A 229 -6.20 -1.97 16.50
CA GLN A 229 -7.16 -2.17 15.42
C GLN A 229 -6.99 -1.12 14.31
N LYS A 230 -6.89 0.16 14.67
CA LYS A 230 -6.63 1.26 13.72
C LYS A 230 -5.32 1.03 12.97
N ALA A 231 -4.27 0.55 13.66
CA ALA A 231 -2.99 0.25 13.04
C ALA A 231 -3.08 -0.90 12.03
N LEU A 232 -3.82 -1.97 12.36
CA LEU A 232 -4.10 -3.05 11.41
C LEU A 232 -4.88 -2.56 10.20
N GLU A 233 -5.98 -1.84 10.40
CA GLU A 233 -6.83 -1.35 9.30
C GLU A 233 -6.07 -0.42 8.36
N GLN A 234 -5.24 0.46 8.91
CA GLN A 234 -4.39 1.35 8.12
C GLN A 234 -3.34 0.55 7.33
N ASN A 235 -2.69 -0.43 7.95
CA ASN A 235 -1.73 -1.30 7.27
C ASN A 235 -2.39 -2.15 6.19
N ILE A 236 -3.60 -2.68 6.41
CA ILE A 236 -4.40 -3.41 5.41
C ILE A 236 -4.71 -2.50 4.21
N THR A 237 -5.13 -1.26 4.47
CA THR A 237 -5.41 -0.28 3.41
C THR A 237 -4.16 0.02 2.59
N THR A 238 -3.02 0.17 3.28
CA THR A 238 -1.71 0.40 2.63
C THR A 238 -1.28 -0.80 1.80
N LEU A 239 -1.43 -2.02 2.32
CA LEU A 239 -1.17 -3.26 1.58
C LEU A 239 -2.06 -3.35 0.34
N ARG A 240 -3.35 -2.99 0.43
CA ARG A 240 -4.25 -2.98 -0.72
C ARG A 240 -3.74 -2.06 -1.83
N ASN A 241 -3.29 -0.86 -1.49
CA ASN A 241 -2.71 0.07 -2.46
C ASN A 241 -1.42 -0.50 -3.09
N ARG A 242 -0.53 -1.08 -2.28
CA ARG A 242 0.71 -1.72 -2.75
C ARG A 242 0.48 -2.90 -3.66
N VAL A 243 -0.54 -3.69 -3.39
CA VAL A 243 -0.91 -4.82 -4.24
C VAL A 243 -1.50 -4.35 -5.56
N ASN A 244 -2.26 -3.25 -5.58
CA ASN A 244 -2.72 -2.65 -6.82
C ASN A 244 -1.53 -2.18 -7.69
N GLU A 245 -0.44 -1.72 -7.08
CA GLU A 245 0.80 -1.37 -7.80
C GLU A 245 1.54 -2.59 -8.37
N LEU A 246 1.33 -3.78 -7.80
CA LEU A 246 1.76 -5.05 -8.42
C LEU A 246 0.86 -5.46 -9.58
N GLY A 247 -0.28 -4.78 -9.78
CA GLY A 247 -1.27 -5.06 -10.83
C GLY A 247 -2.04 -6.36 -10.64
N VAL A 248 -2.10 -6.85 -9.40
CA VAL A 248 -2.91 -8.02 -9.04
C VAL A 248 -4.37 -7.59 -8.98
N SER A 249 -5.22 -8.23 -9.79
CA SER A 249 -6.59 -7.75 -9.98
C SER A 249 -7.56 -8.13 -8.85
N GLU A 250 -7.25 -9.11 -7.99
CA GLU A 250 -8.18 -9.57 -6.94
C GLU A 250 -7.43 -10.13 -5.71
N PRO A 251 -6.73 -9.29 -4.93
CA PRO A 251 -5.99 -9.77 -3.77
C PRO A 251 -6.88 -10.00 -2.55
N VAL A 252 -6.59 -11.06 -1.81
CA VAL A 252 -7.24 -11.32 -0.52
C VAL A 252 -6.33 -10.79 0.58
N ILE A 253 -6.73 -9.68 1.21
CA ILE A 253 -6.01 -9.08 2.33
C ILE A 253 -6.95 -9.06 3.53
N GLN A 254 -6.64 -9.86 4.53
CA GLN A 254 -7.50 -10.09 5.69
C GLN A 254 -6.71 -10.04 6.98
N ARG A 255 -7.34 -9.57 8.04
CA ARG A 255 -6.79 -9.64 9.39
C ARG A 255 -6.82 -11.08 9.90
N GLN A 256 -5.75 -11.52 10.57
CA GLN A 256 -5.68 -12.77 11.31
C GLN A 256 -5.26 -12.50 12.75
N GLY A 257 -6.19 -12.62 13.69
CA GLY A 257 -5.95 -12.25 15.10
C GLY A 257 -5.72 -10.75 15.27
N ASP A 258 -4.97 -10.34 16.31
CA ASP A 258 -4.86 -8.93 16.70
C ASP A 258 -3.60 -8.23 16.20
N GLU A 259 -2.67 -8.97 15.58
CA GLU A 259 -1.40 -8.42 15.11
C GLU A 259 -0.98 -8.89 13.72
N ARG A 260 -1.74 -9.78 13.07
CA ARG A 260 -1.33 -10.39 11.80
C ARG A 260 -2.29 -10.08 10.66
N ILE A 261 -1.74 -10.08 9.46
CA ILE A 261 -2.43 -9.84 8.20
C ILE A 261 -2.05 -10.96 7.23
N VAL A 262 -3.06 -11.64 6.70
CA VAL A 262 -2.94 -12.61 5.61
C VAL A 262 -3.06 -11.86 4.29
N VAL A 263 -2.09 -12.08 3.41
CA VAL A 263 -2.09 -11.56 2.04
C VAL A 263 -1.96 -12.72 1.07
N GLN A 264 -2.94 -12.87 0.18
CA GLN A 264 -2.90 -13.82 -0.92
C GLN A 264 -2.94 -13.08 -2.24
N LEU A 265 -1.98 -13.38 -3.11
CA LEU A 265 -1.86 -12.78 -4.44
C LEU A 265 -1.91 -13.87 -5.51
N PRO A 266 -3.11 -14.24 -5.98
CA PRO A 266 -3.26 -15.23 -7.05
C PRO A 266 -2.69 -14.71 -8.37
N GLY A 267 -2.03 -15.59 -9.13
CA GLY A 267 -1.44 -15.27 -10.43
C GLY A 267 -0.12 -14.48 -10.38
N VAL A 268 0.39 -14.12 -9.20
CA VAL A 268 1.71 -13.48 -9.07
C VAL A 268 2.82 -14.50 -9.24
N GLN A 269 3.67 -14.30 -10.24
CA GLN A 269 4.79 -15.21 -10.54
C GLN A 269 6.10 -14.77 -9.88
N ASP A 270 6.34 -13.46 -9.74
CA ASP A 270 7.56 -12.90 -9.14
C ASP A 270 7.35 -12.63 -7.64
N THR A 271 7.75 -13.61 -6.83
CA THR A 271 7.59 -13.57 -5.37
C THR A 271 8.56 -12.58 -4.72
N ALA A 272 9.78 -12.45 -5.26
CA ALA A 272 10.79 -11.52 -4.77
C ALA A 272 10.33 -10.08 -4.94
N ARG A 273 9.75 -9.75 -6.11
CA ARG A 273 9.21 -8.41 -6.35
C ARG A 273 7.98 -8.11 -5.48
N ALA A 274 7.11 -9.10 -5.29
CA ALA A 274 5.97 -8.95 -4.38
C ALA A 274 6.45 -8.67 -2.95
N LYS A 275 7.46 -9.41 -2.48
CA LYS A 275 8.07 -9.23 -1.17
C LYS A 275 8.72 -7.86 -1.00
N GLU A 276 9.42 -7.36 -2.01
CA GLU A 276 10.02 -6.03 -2.00
C GLU A 276 8.94 -4.95 -1.84
N ILE A 277 7.86 -4.99 -2.63
CA ILE A 277 6.80 -3.97 -2.59
C ILE A 277 5.95 -4.06 -1.31
N LEU A 278 5.61 -5.27 -0.85
CA LEU A 278 4.79 -5.46 0.34
C LEU A 278 5.58 -5.27 1.64
N GLY A 279 6.81 -5.77 1.68
CA GLY A 279 7.71 -5.70 2.83
C GLY A 279 8.42 -4.35 2.97
N ALA A 280 8.44 -3.50 1.94
CA ALA A 280 9.07 -2.18 2.02
C ALA A 280 8.43 -1.33 3.12
N THR A 281 9.09 -1.15 4.26
CA THR A 281 8.63 -0.28 5.36
C THR A 281 8.93 1.20 5.08
N ALA A 282 8.99 1.56 3.80
CA ALA A 282 9.24 2.89 3.30
C ALA A 282 8.15 3.86 3.78
N THR A 283 8.58 4.93 4.42
CA THR A 283 7.75 6.08 4.77
C THR A 283 8.44 7.34 4.29
N LEU A 284 7.64 8.33 3.88
CA LEU A 284 8.12 9.59 3.33
C LEU A 284 7.66 10.75 4.21
N GLU A 285 8.55 11.69 4.47
CA GLU A 285 8.28 12.89 5.25
C GLU A 285 8.74 14.15 4.52
N PHE A 286 7.91 15.18 4.54
CA PHE A 286 8.26 16.51 4.05
C PHE A 286 8.72 17.37 5.23
N ARG A 287 9.94 17.92 5.13
CA ARG A 287 10.55 18.74 6.20
C ARG A 287 11.19 20.00 5.59
N LEU A 288 11.22 21.10 6.35
CA LEU A 288 11.99 22.28 5.95
C LEU A 288 13.47 22.06 6.24
N VAL A 289 14.34 22.57 5.36
CA VAL A 289 15.76 22.69 5.63
C VAL A 289 15.97 23.81 6.66
N ALA A 290 16.90 23.59 7.60
CA ALA A 290 17.29 24.60 8.57
C ALA A 290 18.35 25.53 7.94
N GLU A 291 18.14 26.83 8.10
CA GLU A 291 19.10 27.89 7.76
C GLU A 291 20.00 28.17 8.98
N ASP A 292 21.06 28.95 8.82
CA ASP A 292 22.12 29.10 9.83
C ASP A 292 21.63 29.54 11.22
N ASP A 293 20.65 30.44 11.29
CA ASP A 293 20.03 30.87 12.56
C ASP A 293 19.08 29.83 13.19
N ASP A 294 18.63 28.84 12.42
CA ASP A 294 17.65 27.82 12.82
C ASP A 294 18.31 26.45 13.14
N GLN A 295 19.64 26.38 13.17
CA GLN A 295 20.36 25.13 13.45
C GLN A 295 20.15 24.62 14.90
N LEU A 296 19.85 25.52 15.84
CA LEU A 296 19.48 25.20 17.22
C LEU A 296 18.15 24.43 17.27
N GLY A 297 18.24 23.10 17.32
CA GLY A 297 17.10 22.19 17.34
C GLY A 297 16.80 21.51 16.00
N ALA A 298 17.63 21.74 14.98
CA ALA A 298 17.62 20.96 13.74
C ALA A 298 18.23 19.56 13.95
N ARG A 299 17.97 18.65 13.02
CA ARG A 299 18.56 17.30 12.97
C ARG A 299 19.30 17.12 11.66
N SER A 300 20.50 16.55 11.73
CA SER A 300 21.29 16.17 10.56
C SER A 300 20.73 14.92 9.91
N TYR A 301 20.54 14.95 8.60
CA TYR A 301 20.24 13.81 7.75
C TYR A 301 21.29 13.71 6.65
N LYS A 302 21.44 12.53 6.04
CA LYS A 302 22.34 12.32 4.90
C LYS A 302 21.55 12.32 3.59
N ARG A 303 22.06 12.99 2.57
CA ARG A 303 21.59 12.84 1.18
C ARG A 303 22.17 11.56 0.57
N ARG A 304 21.65 11.18 -0.60
CA ARG A 304 22.11 10.02 -1.37
C ARG A 304 23.60 10.09 -1.77
N ASP A 305 24.14 11.30 -1.94
CA ASP A 305 25.57 11.55 -2.19
C ASP A 305 26.44 11.54 -0.91
N GLY A 306 25.83 11.25 0.25
CA GLY A 306 26.49 11.24 1.57
C GLY A 306 26.61 12.61 2.23
N SER A 307 26.28 13.70 1.53
CA SER A 307 26.37 15.05 2.10
C SER A 307 25.34 15.27 3.21
N PRO A 308 25.69 15.99 4.29
CA PRO A 308 24.75 16.29 5.36
C PRO A 308 23.76 17.38 4.94
N VAL A 309 22.55 17.32 5.49
CA VAL A 309 21.55 18.38 5.40
C VAL A 309 20.83 18.52 6.75
N MET A 310 20.80 19.74 7.27
CA MET A 310 20.09 20.04 8.52
C MET A 310 18.62 20.26 8.21
N LEU A 311 17.74 19.48 8.84
CA LEU A 311 16.29 19.62 8.69
C LEU A 311 15.64 20.01 10.01
N LYS A 312 14.59 20.83 9.93
CA LYS A 312 13.74 21.14 11.09
C LYS A 312 13.07 19.85 11.59
N ARG A 313 12.93 19.71 12.90
CA ARG A 313 12.30 18.53 13.53
C ARG A 313 10.82 18.37 13.19
N ARG A 314 10.13 19.48 12.89
CA ARG A 314 8.71 19.47 12.58
C ARG A 314 8.46 18.86 11.19
N VAL A 315 7.66 17.80 11.16
CA VAL A 315 7.17 17.20 9.91
C VAL A 315 6.00 18.03 9.36
N ILE A 316 6.05 18.36 8.07
CA ILE A 316 5.01 19.13 7.37
C ILE A 316 3.89 18.20 6.93
N ALA A 317 4.25 17.13 6.23
CA ALA A 317 3.33 16.10 5.76
C ALA A 317 4.06 14.76 5.70
N THR A 318 3.30 13.68 5.75
CA THR A 318 3.76 12.30 5.80
C THR A 318 3.10 11.50 4.67
N GLY A 319 3.67 10.36 4.31
CA GLY A 319 3.19 9.52 3.21
C GLY A 319 1.74 9.02 3.34
N ASP A 320 1.21 8.90 4.56
CA ASP A 320 -0.20 8.54 4.82
C ASP A 320 -1.19 9.66 4.45
N GLN A 321 -0.72 10.91 4.33
CA GLN A 321 -1.53 12.06 3.92
C GLN A 321 -1.56 12.26 2.41
N ILE A 322 -0.96 11.33 1.65
CA ILE A 322 -0.90 11.38 0.19
C ILE A 322 -2.08 10.59 -0.35
N VAL A 323 -2.86 11.25 -1.20
CA VAL A 323 -3.99 10.63 -1.91
C VAL A 323 -3.56 10.14 -3.28
N ASP A 324 -2.56 10.79 -3.89
CA ASP A 324 -2.12 10.47 -5.25
C ASP A 324 -0.70 10.98 -5.50
N ALA A 325 0.02 10.28 -6.38
CA ALA A 325 1.29 10.74 -6.89
C ALA A 325 1.56 10.14 -8.28
N ALA A 326 2.07 10.95 -9.21
CA ALA A 326 2.38 10.50 -10.55
C ALA A 326 3.69 11.10 -11.04
N ALA A 327 4.48 10.30 -11.77
CA ALA A 327 5.64 10.81 -12.49
C ALA A 327 5.16 11.62 -13.71
N THR A 328 5.77 12.77 -13.89
CA THR A 328 5.44 13.72 -14.95
C THR A 328 6.71 14.41 -15.46
N ILE A 329 6.55 15.28 -16.45
CA ILE A 329 7.59 16.19 -16.92
C ILE A 329 7.13 17.60 -16.56
N ASP A 330 7.98 18.35 -15.86
CA ASP A 330 7.73 19.76 -15.56
C ASP A 330 7.68 20.56 -16.86
N GLN A 331 6.54 21.17 -17.16
CA GLN A 331 6.31 21.88 -18.42
C GLN A 331 7.24 23.07 -18.61
N ARG A 332 7.73 23.68 -17.51
CA ARG A 332 8.60 24.86 -17.58
C ARG A 332 10.05 24.50 -17.84
N SER A 333 10.57 23.46 -17.19
CA SER A 333 11.99 23.07 -17.31
C SER A 333 12.25 21.91 -18.28
N GLY A 334 11.21 21.19 -18.71
CA GLY A 334 11.34 19.97 -19.51
C GLY A 334 11.98 18.80 -18.75
N ARG A 335 12.13 18.91 -17.42
CA ARG A 335 12.79 17.90 -16.58
C ARG A 335 11.78 16.97 -15.90
N PRO A 336 12.16 15.73 -15.55
CA PRO A 336 11.29 14.84 -14.79
C PRO A 336 10.91 15.42 -13.43
N ALA A 337 9.66 15.18 -13.03
CA ALA A 337 9.07 15.64 -11.78
C ALA A 337 8.04 14.63 -11.28
N THR A 338 7.66 14.73 -10.00
CA THR A 338 6.56 13.94 -9.44
C THR A 338 5.48 14.90 -8.97
N VAL A 339 4.28 14.82 -9.54
CA VAL A 339 3.12 15.53 -9.02
C VAL A 339 2.57 14.77 -7.82
N VAL A 340 2.22 15.49 -6.76
CA VAL A 340 1.72 14.93 -5.50
C VAL A 340 0.42 15.63 -5.12
N ARG A 341 -0.54 14.84 -4.66
CA ARG A 341 -1.82 15.33 -4.14
C ARG A 341 -2.03 14.86 -2.71
N LEU A 342 -2.20 15.82 -1.81
CA LEU A 342 -2.47 15.57 -0.40
C LEU A 342 -3.96 15.46 -0.10
N ASP A 343 -4.27 14.85 1.03
CA ASP A 343 -5.57 14.91 1.67
C ASP A 343 -5.83 16.32 2.25
N ASN A 344 -7.02 16.55 2.80
CA ASN A 344 -7.38 17.87 3.31
C ASN A 344 -6.55 18.29 4.54
N LYS A 345 -6.10 17.34 5.37
CA LYS A 345 -5.35 17.63 6.61
C LYS A 345 -3.92 18.04 6.28
N GLY A 346 -3.25 17.25 5.45
CA GLY A 346 -1.92 17.53 4.89
C GLY A 346 -1.92 18.81 4.06
N ALA A 347 -2.92 19.02 3.19
CA ALA A 347 -3.02 20.22 2.36
C ALA A 347 -3.10 21.52 3.17
N LYS A 348 -3.89 21.55 4.26
CA LYS A 348 -3.99 22.73 5.14
C LYS A 348 -2.66 23.03 5.83
N ARG A 349 -1.97 22.00 6.32
CA ARG A 349 -0.67 22.14 7.00
C ARG A 349 0.41 22.57 6.01
N MET A 350 0.44 21.98 4.82
CA MET A 350 1.35 22.35 3.73
C MET A 350 1.17 23.82 3.35
N LEU A 351 -0.07 24.26 3.09
CA LEU A 351 -0.38 25.66 2.74
C LEU A 351 0.05 26.65 3.82
N MET A 352 -0.19 26.34 5.09
CA MET A 352 0.22 27.19 6.21
C MET A 352 1.74 27.35 6.27
N ILE A 353 2.49 26.29 5.99
CA ILE A 353 3.95 26.31 6.01
C ILE A 353 4.51 27.01 4.78
N THR A 354 4.07 26.65 3.57
CA THR A 354 4.61 27.21 2.32
C THR A 354 4.42 28.71 2.22
N ARG A 355 3.28 29.24 2.67
CA ARG A 355 2.99 30.68 2.79
C ARG A 355 4.08 31.52 3.45
N LYS A 356 4.75 30.96 4.46
CA LYS A 356 5.76 31.66 5.26
C LYS A 356 7.19 31.30 4.88
N ASN A 357 7.36 30.39 3.91
CA ASN A 357 8.65 29.78 3.58
C ASN A 357 8.91 29.75 2.06
N VAL A 358 8.25 30.62 1.28
CA VAL A 358 8.58 30.82 -0.14
C VAL A 358 10.05 31.26 -0.26
N GLY A 359 10.78 30.69 -1.21
CA GLY A 359 12.21 30.87 -1.41
C GLY A 359 13.09 29.96 -0.54
N LYS A 360 12.53 29.27 0.46
CA LYS A 360 13.29 28.38 1.34
C LYS A 360 13.33 26.93 0.82
N PRO A 361 14.35 26.13 1.19
CA PRO A 361 14.44 24.75 0.74
C PRO A 361 13.56 23.81 1.59
N MET A 362 12.91 22.87 0.92
CA MET A 362 12.16 21.76 1.49
C MET A 362 12.80 20.44 1.08
N ALA A 363 12.89 19.50 2.01
CA ALA A 363 13.44 18.18 1.80
C ALA A 363 12.36 17.10 1.87
N VAL A 364 12.53 16.08 1.04
CA VAL A 364 11.79 14.82 1.13
C VAL A 364 12.70 13.78 1.77
N VAL A 365 12.35 13.35 2.97
CA VAL A 365 13.07 12.32 3.73
C VAL A 365 12.39 10.98 3.49
N PHE A 366 13.17 10.01 3.07
CA PHE A 366 12.81 8.62 2.99
C PHE A 366 13.33 7.88 4.20
N MET A 367 12.45 7.13 4.84
CA MET A 367 12.78 6.33 5.99
C MET A 367 12.40 4.88 5.72
N GLU A 368 13.32 3.98 5.96
CA GLU A 368 13.14 2.55 5.78
C GLU A 368 13.52 1.81 7.06
N TYR A 369 12.70 0.85 7.47
CA TYR A 369 12.99 -0.03 8.59
C TYR A 369 13.49 -1.37 8.05
N HIS A 370 14.77 -1.67 8.29
CA HIS A 370 15.31 -3.00 8.04
C HIS A 370 15.18 -3.85 9.29
N ILE A 371 14.45 -4.95 9.15
CA ILE A 371 14.33 -5.99 10.17
C ILE A 371 15.27 -7.12 9.74
N LYS A 372 16.25 -7.45 10.59
CA LYS A 372 17.16 -8.57 10.38
C LYS A 372 17.05 -9.52 11.56
N THR A 373 16.57 -10.72 11.30
CA THR A 373 16.57 -11.81 12.28
C THR A 373 17.88 -12.58 12.14
N LYS A 374 18.69 -12.59 13.19
CA LYS A 374 19.92 -13.38 13.27
C LYS A 374 19.80 -14.36 14.42
N GLU A 375 20.31 -15.56 14.21
CA GLU A 375 20.47 -16.53 15.29
C GLU A 375 21.71 -16.16 16.12
N VAL A 376 21.52 -15.88 17.40
CA VAL A 376 22.60 -15.62 18.37
C VAL A 376 22.35 -16.57 19.54
N ASP A 377 23.31 -17.45 19.81
CA ASP A 377 23.26 -18.45 20.89
C ASP A 377 22.02 -19.37 20.85
N GLY A 378 21.62 -19.83 19.65
CA GLY A 378 20.47 -20.73 19.46
C GLY A 378 19.11 -20.06 19.67
N LYS A 379 19.06 -18.73 19.82
CA LYS A 379 17.83 -17.94 19.88
C LYS A 379 17.78 -16.98 18.70
N ALA A 380 16.60 -16.90 18.06
CA ALA A 380 16.35 -15.90 17.04
C ALA A 380 16.30 -14.51 17.69
N VAL A 381 17.28 -13.67 17.38
CA VAL A 381 17.36 -12.28 17.82
C VAL A 381 17.05 -11.36 16.63
N THR A 382 15.91 -10.69 16.70
CA THR A 382 15.47 -9.72 15.69
C THR A 382 16.10 -8.36 15.98
N THR A 383 16.98 -7.90 15.10
CA THR A 383 17.56 -6.55 15.13
C THR A 383 16.77 -5.64 14.19
N ARG A 384 16.29 -4.51 14.71
CA ARG A 384 15.59 -3.47 13.94
C ARG A 384 16.56 -2.32 13.71
N SER A 385 16.77 -1.94 12.45
CA SER A 385 17.56 -0.77 12.09
C SER A 385 16.74 0.17 11.22
N LYS A 386 16.87 1.48 11.44
CA LYS A 386 16.19 2.51 10.68
C LYS A 386 17.22 3.21 9.78
N SER A 387 16.98 3.17 8.47
CA SER A 387 17.68 4.00 7.50
C SER A 387 16.88 5.27 7.26
N GLU A 388 17.56 6.41 7.20
CA GLU A 388 16.94 7.70 6.89
C GLU A 388 17.83 8.41 5.86
N GLU A 389 17.29 8.68 4.68
CA GLU A 389 17.99 9.41 3.62
C GLU A 389 17.12 10.55 3.06
N VAL A 390 17.77 11.62 2.63
CA VAL A 390 17.10 12.69 1.89
C VAL A 390 17.19 12.40 0.41
N ILE A 391 16.05 12.11 -0.21
CA ILE A 391 15.97 11.79 -1.64
C ILE A 391 16.05 13.07 -2.48
N ASN A 392 15.43 14.16 -2.00
CA ASN A 392 15.35 15.39 -2.76
C ASN A 392 15.34 16.61 -1.84
N VAL A 393 15.98 17.69 -2.29
CA VAL A 393 15.90 19.02 -1.69
C VAL A 393 15.55 19.99 -2.81
N ALA A 394 14.41 20.66 -2.68
CA ALA A 394 13.91 21.60 -3.67
C ALA A 394 13.46 22.91 -3.01
N THR A 395 13.62 24.02 -3.71
CA THR A 395 13.17 25.33 -3.24
C THR A 395 11.66 25.48 -3.41
N ILE A 396 10.99 26.00 -2.37
CA ILE A 396 9.58 26.37 -2.42
C ILE A 396 9.44 27.60 -3.31
N GLN A 397 8.82 27.46 -4.48
CA GLN A 397 8.73 28.55 -5.46
C GLN A 397 7.49 29.43 -5.26
N GLU A 398 6.40 28.86 -4.76
CA GLU A 398 5.13 29.53 -4.53
C GLU A 398 4.42 28.92 -3.32
N GLU A 399 3.33 29.56 -2.86
CA GLU A 399 2.46 28.93 -1.87
C GLU A 399 1.66 27.79 -2.50
N PHE A 400 1.66 26.63 -1.86
CA PHE A 400 0.90 25.47 -2.31
C PHE A 400 0.35 24.67 -1.14
N GLY A 401 -0.80 24.03 -1.37
CA GLY A 401 -1.50 23.21 -0.39
C GLY A 401 -1.74 21.80 -0.89
N LYS A 402 -2.85 21.61 -1.62
CA LYS A 402 -3.36 20.29 -1.99
C LYS A 402 -2.56 19.60 -3.09
N ASN A 403 -2.13 20.36 -4.10
CA ASN A 403 -1.38 19.83 -5.25
C ASN A 403 -0.04 20.56 -5.32
N PHE A 404 1.04 19.81 -5.56
CA PHE A 404 2.36 20.38 -5.80
C PHE A 404 3.22 19.41 -6.62
N GLN A 405 4.37 19.89 -7.10
CA GLN A 405 5.33 19.07 -7.85
C GLN A 405 6.69 19.04 -7.17
N VAL A 406 7.28 17.85 -7.07
CA VAL A 406 8.66 17.63 -6.65
C VAL A 406 9.53 17.59 -7.90
N THR A 407 10.48 18.51 -8.02
CA THR A 407 11.33 18.69 -9.21
C THR A 407 12.79 18.33 -8.92
N GLY A 408 13.64 18.31 -9.95
CA GLY A 408 15.06 17.98 -9.80
C GLY A 408 15.33 16.49 -9.62
N LEU A 409 14.47 15.65 -10.21
CA LEU A 409 14.57 14.19 -10.18
C LEU A 409 15.02 13.67 -11.55
N THR A 410 15.67 12.52 -11.58
CA THR A 410 15.80 11.71 -12.80
C THR A 410 14.47 11.02 -13.13
N SER A 411 14.30 10.52 -14.36
CA SER A 411 13.07 9.79 -14.75
C SER A 411 12.81 8.57 -13.86
N SER A 412 13.86 7.81 -13.53
CA SER A 412 13.76 6.66 -12.63
C SER A 412 13.37 7.09 -11.21
N GLU A 413 13.97 8.16 -10.69
CA GLU A 413 13.63 8.69 -9.36
C GLU A 413 12.20 9.24 -9.29
N ALA A 414 11.73 9.92 -10.33
CA ALA A 414 10.36 10.42 -10.39
C ALA A 414 9.34 9.27 -10.35
N ASN A 415 9.61 8.18 -11.07
CA ASN A 415 8.78 6.97 -11.07
C ASN A 415 8.81 6.26 -9.71
N ASN A 416 10.00 6.06 -9.14
CA ASN A 416 10.16 5.39 -7.85
C ASN A 416 9.54 6.21 -6.72
N LEU A 417 9.73 7.53 -6.71
CA LEU A 417 9.11 8.41 -5.74
C LEU A 417 7.58 8.37 -5.87
N ALA A 418 7.04 8.45 -7.09
CA ALA A 418 5.60 8.35 -7.32
C ALA A 418 5.03 7.03 -6.80
N LEU A 419 5.69 5.91 -7.11
CA LEU A 419 5.32 4.59 -6.62
C LEU A 419 5.31 4.54 -5.08
N LEU A 420 6.37 5.01 -4.43
CA LEU A 420 6.50 5.00 -2.97
C LEU A 420 5.47 5.91 -2.28
N LEU A 421 5.19 7.09 -2.85
CA LEU A 421 4.18 8.00 -2.34
C LEU A 421 2.75 7.42 -2.50
N ARG A 422 2.45 6.72 -3.61
CA ARG A 422 1.15 6.05 -3.84
C ARG A 422 0.97 4.81 -2.98
N ALA A 423 2.05 4.05 -2.78
CA ALA A 423 2.07 2.87 -1.92
C ALA A 423 1.65 3.21 -0.48
N GLY A 424 1.76 4.48 -0.07
CA GLY A 424 1.37 4.97 1.24
C GLY A 424 2.37 4.58 2.33
N ALA A 425 2.33 5.35 3.42
CA ALA A 425 3.10 5.02 4.62
C ALA A 425 2.36 3.95 5.44
N LEU A 426 3.11 2.92 5.88
CA LEU A 426 2.62 2.00 6.89
C LEU A 426 2.49 2.72 8.24
N LYS A 427 1.43 2.40 9.00
CA LYS A 427 1.29 2.86 10.39
C LYS A 427 2.37 2.26 11.28
N ALA A 428 2.76 1.02 11.02
CA ALA A 428 3.88 0.38 11.68
C ALA A 428 4.59 -0.61 10.75
N PRO A 429 5.89 -0.84 10.97
CA PRO A 429 6.64 -1.89 10.27
C PRO A 429 5.94 -3.24 10.37
N MET A 430 6.13 -4.08 9.35
CA MET A 430 5.61 -5.45 9.34
C MET A 430 6.70 -6.42 8.91
N GLU A 431 6.64 -7.63 9.45
CA GLU A 431 7.56 -8.72 9.14
C GLU A 431 6.78 -9.88 8.52
N ILE A 432 7.35 -10.52 7.51
CA ILE A 432 6.77 -11.74 6.92
C ILE A 432 7.21 -12.91 7.80
N ILE A 433 6.26 -13.50 8.51
CA ILE A 433 6.51 -14.65 9.41
C ILE A 433 6.25 -15.99 8.72
N GLU A 434 5.46 -15.99 7.65
CA GLU A 434 5.22 -17.17 6.81
C GLU A 434 5.13 -16.77 5.34
N GLU A 435 5.77 -17.54 4.47
CA GLU A 435 5.76 -17.38 3.02
C GLU A 435 5.51 -18.74 2.37
N ARG A 436 4.47 -18.83 1.54
CA ARG A 436 4.20 -20.00 0.69
C ARG A 436 4.00 -19.56 -0.74
N THR A 437 4.70 -20.21 -1.66
CA THR A 437 4.51 -20.02 -3.10
C THR A 437 3.87 -21.27 -3.67
N ILE A 438 2.78 -21.11 -4.40
CA ILE A 438 2.09 -22.22 -5.07
C ILE A 438 2.27 -22.03 -6.57
N GLY A 439 2.89 -23.02 -7.22
CA GLY A 439 3.11 -22.99 -8.66
C GLY A 439 1.80 -23.17 -9.44
N PRO A 440 1.61 -22.48 -10.58
CA PRO A 440 0.40 -22.60 -11.39
C PRO A 440 0.21 -24.01 -11.98
N SER A 441 1.31 -24.78 -12.17
CA SER A 441 1.25 -26.15 -12.69
C SER A 441 0.51 -27.12 -11.74
N LEU A 442 0.74 -27.00 -10.43
CA LEU A 442 0.07 -27.84 -9.42
C LEU A 442 -1.43 -27.55 -9.38
N GLY A 443 -1.82 -26.28 -9.51
CA GLY A 443 -3.22 -25.88 -9.60
C GLY A 443 -3.90 -26.43 -10.85
N GLN A 444 -3.25 -26.33 -12.02
CA GLN A 444 -3.79 -26.85 -13.28
C GLN A 444 -4.00 -28.37 -13.25
N GLU A 445 -3.10 -29.12 -12.63
CA GLU A 445 -3.25 -30.56 -12.46
C GLU A 445 -4.47 -30.91 -11.60
N ASN A 446 -4.66 -30.20 -10.47
CA ASN A 446 -5.83 -30.36 -9.61
C ASN A 446 -7.14 -30.04 -10.35
N ILE A 447 -7.16 -29.00 -11.19
CA ILE A 447 -8.32 -28.67 -12.02
C ILE A 447 -8.64 -29.83 -12.98
N ASN A 448 -7.63 -30.35 -13.68
CA ASN A 448 -7.81 -31.42 -14.65
C ASN A 448 -8.33 -32.70 -13.99
N LEU A 449 -7.76 -33.09 -12.85
CA LEU A 449 -8.19 -34.25 -12.06
C LEU A 449 -9.61 -34.08 -11.52
N GLY A 450 -9.96 -32.88 -11.05
CA GLY A 450 -11.31 -32.55 -10.58
C GLY A 450 -12.35 -32.68 -11.71
N LEU A 451 -12.07 -32.12 -12.89
CA LEU A 451 -12.95 -32.23 -14.06
C LEU A 451 -13.13 -33.69 -14.51
N LEU A 452 -12.04 -34.46 -14.57
CA LEU A 452 -12.09 -35.87 -14.92
C LEU A 452 -12.91 -36.68 -13.90
N SER A 453 -12.77 -36.39 -12.61
CA SER A 453 -13.54 -37.04 -11.53
C SER A 453 -15.04 -36.76 -11.66
N ILE A 454 -15.42 -35.51 -11.92
CA ILE A 454 -16.83 -35.12 -12.12
C ILE A 454 -17.41 -35.80 -13.38
N MET A 455 -16.66 -35.84 -14.47
CA MET A 455 -17.09 -36.47 -15.72
C MET A 455 -17.31 -37.98 -15.54
N LEU A 456 -16.37 -38.68 -14.88
CA LEU A 456 -16.50 -40.10 -14.56
C LEU A 456 -17.68 -40.38 -13.64
N ALA A 457 -17.87 -39.57 -12.59
CA ALA A 457 -19.02 -39.70 -11.68
C ALA A 457 -20.35 -39.50 -12.42
N PHE A 458 -20.43 -38.50 -13.31
CA PHE A 458 -21.62 -38.25 -14.12
C PHE A 458 -21.95 -39.43 -15.05
N VAL A 459 -20.95 -39.97 -15.75
CA VAL A 459 -21.12 -41.16 -16.61
C VAL A 459 -21.55 -42.37 -15.79
N ALA A 460 -20.95 -42.60 -14.63
CA ALA A 460 -21.31 -43.71 -13.74
C ALA A 460 -22.76 -43.61 -13.24
N VAL A 461 -23.22 -42.40 -12.87
CA VAL A 461 -24.61 -42.17 -12.47
C VAL A 461 -25.57 -42.40 -13.65
N MET A 462 -25.25 -41.93 -14.86
CA MET A 462 -26.10 -42.19 -16.02
C MET A 462 -26.19 -43.67 -16.37
N LEU A 463 -25.08 -44.40 -16.28
CA LEU A 463 -25.07 -45.86 -16.46
C LEU A 463 -25.94 -46.54 -15.39
N PHE A 464 -25.81 -46.16 -14.13
CA PHE A 464 -26.61 -46.69 -13.03
C PHE A 464 -28.11 -46.40 -13.19
N MET A 465 -28.49 -45.21 -13.67
CA MET A 465 -29.90 -44.87 -13.93
C MET A 465 -30.46 -45.57 -15.18
N SER A 466 -29.60 -46.02 -16.09
CA SER A 466 -29.98 -46.73 -17.31
C SER A 466 -30.14 -48.24 -17.12
N MET A 467 -29.45 -48.80 -16.11
CA MET A 467 -29.63 -50.17 -15.62
C MET A 467 -30.88 -50.23 -14.75
#